data_AF-A0A3D9YL09-F1
#
_entry.id   AF-A0A3D9YL09-F1
#
_cell.length_a   1.000
_cell.length_b   1.000
_cell.length_c   1.000
_cell.angle_alpha   90.00
_cell.angle_beta   90.00
_cell.angle_gamma   90.00
#
_symmetry.space_group_name_H-M   'P 1'
#
loop_
_entity.id
_entity.type
_entity.pdbx_description
1 polymer ?
#
loop_
_entity_poly.entity_id
_entity_poly.type
_entity_poly.pdbx_seq_one_letter_code
_entity_poly.pdbx_strand_id
1 'polypeptide(L)'
;MNSATKVTAPPKLSRPVLKCLGALARFYDDEFGFVSFATIAAEADMPRIAVRRTVRFLARRGLAEYGKGLWTRDGEPAGSGYRCTRAGLAAAQELGCGL
;
A
#
# COMPACT_ATOMS: atom_id res chain seq x y z
N MET A 1 22.77 -12.27 18.29
CA MET A 1 22.62 -10.88 17.82
C MET A 1 21.26 -10.76 17.14
N ASN A 2 20.19 -10.48 17.90
CA ASN A 2 18.84 -10.30 17.33
C ASN A 2 18.45 -8.84 17.51
N SER A 3 18.71 -8.04 16.47
CA SER A 3 18.21 -6.68 16.39
C SER A 3 16.70 -6.74 16.14
N ALA A 4 15.94 -6.77 17.22
CA ALA A 4 14.52 -6.42 17.21
C ALA A 4 14.39 -5.07 16.53
N THR A 5 13.87 -5.05 15.31
CA THR A 5 13.51 -3.81 14.62
C THR A 5 12.39 -3.20 15.45
N LYS A 6 12.74 -2.29 16.37
CA LYS A 6 11.76 -1.45 17.05
C LYS A 6 10.95 -0.77 15.96
N VAL A 7 9.68 -1.14 15.84
CA VAL A 7 8.69 -0.33 15.14
C VAL A 7 8.54 0.93 15.99
N THR A 8 9.42 1.90 15.76
CA THR A 8 9.27 3.24 16.33
C THR A 8 7.93 3.77 15.86
N ALA A 9 7.15 4.35 16.79
CA ALA A 9 5.87 4.99 16.51
C ALA A 9 5.93 5.74 15.17
N PRO A 10 5.03 5.45 14.21
CA PRO A 10 5.16 6.01 12.87
C PRO A 10 5.17 7.54 12.97
N PRO A 11 6.17 8.24 12.38
CA PRO A 11 6.16 9.69 12.31
C PRO A 11 4.82 10.15 11.75
N LYS A 12 4.23 11.19 12.34
CA LYS A 12 2.89 11.73 12.02
C LYS A 12 2.69 11.76 10.50
N LEU A 13 1.97 10.77 9.98
CA LEU A 13 1.75 10.61 8.56
C LEU A 13 0.78 11.68 8.08
N SER A 14 1.04 12.24 6.90
CA SER A 14 0.12 13.21 6.30
C SER A 14 -1.17 12.52 5.85
N ARG A 15 -2.27 13.28 5.77
CA ARG A 15 -3.58 12.79 5.32
C ARG A 15 -3.54 12.04 3.97
N PRO A 16 -2.79 12.50 2.94
CA PRO A 16 -2.62 11.75 1.70
C PRO A 16 -1.98 10.37 1.89
N VAL A 17 -1.01 10.25 2.81
CA VAL A 17 -0.34 8.99 3.12
C VAL A 17 -1.32 8.02 3.78
N LEU A 18 -2.09 8.50 4.76
CA LEU A 18 -3.12 7.70 5.43
C LEU A 18 -4.19 7.20 4.46
N LYS A 19 -4.69 8.08 3.57
CA LYS A 19 -5.67 7.71 2.52
C LYS A 19 -5.13 6.59 1.61
N CYS A 20 -3.91 6.73 1.09
CA CYS A 20 -3.31 5.70 0.23
C CYS A 20 -3.00 4.39 0.98
N LEU A 21 -2.59 4.48 2.25
CA LEU A 21 -2.32 3.31 3.08
C LEU A 21 -3.60 2.53 3.36
N GLY A 22 -4.68 3.21 3.76
CA GLY A 22 -6.00 2.61 3.95
C GLY A 22 -6.53 1.97 2.66
N ALA A 23 -6.42 2.68 1.53
CA ALA A 23 -6.82 2.16 0.23
C ALA A 23 -6.09 0.84 -0.12
N LEU A 24 -4.77 0.78 0.05
CA LEU A 24 -4.01 -0.44 -0.19
C LEU A 24 -4.38 -1.56 0.78
N ALA A 25 -4.61 -1.24 2.05
CA ALA A 25 -4.94 -2.22 3.09
C ALA A 25 -6.31 -2.89 2.86
N ARG A 26 -7.27 -2.20 2.23
CA ARG A 26 -8.57 -2.78 1.82
C ARG A 26 -8.45 -3.88 0.77
N PHE A 27 -7.37 -3.89 0.00
CA PHE A 27 -7.05 -4.93 -0.98
C PHE A 27 -5.96 -5.90 -0.49
N TYR A 28 -5.65 -5.90 0.80
CA TYR A 28 -4.62 -6.79 1.34
C TYR A 28 -5.01 -8.25 1.13
N ASP A 29 -4.07 -9.01 0.57
CA ASP A 29 -4.13 -10.45 0.43
C ASP A 29 -2.69 -11.00 0.52
N ASP A 30 -2.51 -12.13 1.21
CA ASP A 30 -1.19 -12.71 1.44
C ASP A 30 -0.55 -13.26 0.15
N GLU A 31 -1.35 -13.63 -0.85
CA GLU A 31 -0.91 -14.21 -2.12
C GLU A 31 -1.09 -13.26 -3.32
N PHE A 32 -2.10 -12.38 -3.27
CA PHE A 32 -2.48 -11.45 -4.33
C PHE A 32 -2.51 -9.99 -3.82
N GLY A 33 -3.41 -9.16 -4.35
CA GLY A 33 -3.68 -7.80 -3.83
C GLY A 33 -2.90 -6.66 -4.49
N PHE A 34 -2.18 -6.91 -5.59
CA PHE A 34 -1.61 -5.82 -6.38
C PHE A 34 -2.69 -5.06 -7.12
N VAL A 35 -2.75 -3.75 -6.91
CA VAL A 35 -3.71 -2.85 -7.54
C VAL A 35 -3.03 -1.72 -8.29
N SER A 36 -3.68 -1.25 -9.35
CA SER A 36 -3.16 -0.18 -10.20
C SER A 36 -3.25 1.20 -9.52
N PHE A 37 -2.50 2.20 -10.02
CA PHE A 37 -2.71 3.59 -9.58
C PHE A 37 -4.13 4.11 -9.84
N ALA A 38 -4.84 3.55 -10.82
CA ALA A 38 -6.24 3.90 -11.09
C ALA A 38 -7.12 3.52 -9.90
N THR A 39 -7.00 2.26 -9.48
CA THR A 39 -7.76 1.66 -8.39
C THR A 39 -7.46 2.38 -7.08
N ILE A 40 -6.18 2.60 -6.78
CA ILE A 40 -5.78 3.32 -5.55
C ILE A 40 -6.28 4.77 -5.57
N ALA A 41 -6.28 5.44 -6.73
CA ALA A 41 -6.77 6.82 -6.85
C ALA A 41 -8.28 6.94 -6.63
N ALA A 42 -9.05 5.98 -7.16
CA ALA A 42 -10.48 5.91 -6.92
C ALA A 42 -10.78 5.65 -5.43
N GLU A 43 -10.10 4.67 -4.84
CA GLU A 43 -10.32 4.29 -3.44
C GLU A 43 -9.87 5.36 -2.45
N ALA A 44 -8.71 5.98 -2.69
CA ALA A 44 -8.19 7.02 -1.81
C ALA A 44 -8.88 8.37 -2.00
N ASP A 45 -9.73 8.52 -3.03
CA ASP A 45 -10.28 9.80 -3.47
C ASP A 45 -9.16 10.85 -3.63
N MET A 46 -8.23 10.54 -4.54
CA MET A 46 -7.01 11.32 -4.75
C MET A 46 -6.58 11.37 -6.22
N PRO A 47 -6.01 12.49 -6.68
CA PRO A 47 -5.42 12.56 -8.01
C PRO A 47 -4.30 11.54 -8.20
N ARG A 48 -4.25 10.88 -9.37
CA ARG A 48 -3.24 9.86 -9.72
C ARG A 48 -1.80 10.34 -9.50
N ILE A 49 -1.49 11.61 -9.77
CA ILE A 49 -0.13 12.16 -9.56
C ILE A 49 0.25 12.14 -8.07
N ALA A 50 -0.69 12.50 -7.18
CA ALA A 50 -0.48 12.45 -5.74
C ALA A 50 -0.31 11.00 -5.27
N VAL A 51 -1.19 10.09 -5.72
CA VAL A 51 -1.10 8.65 -5.42
C VAL A 51 0.27 8.08 -5.78
N ARG A 52 0.77 8.34 -7.01
CA ARG A 52 2.09 7.84 -7.46
C ARG A 52 3.22 8.25 -6.54
N ARG A 53 3.21 9.49 -6.04
CA ARG A 53 4.21 9.97 -5.09
C ARG A 53 4.07 9.28 -3.74
N THR A 54 2.84 9.20 -3.24
CA THR A 54 2.52 8.65 -1.92
C THR A 54 2.82 7.15 -1.82
N VAL A 55 2.41 6.34 -2.79
CA VAL A 55 2.61 4.88 -2.72
C VAL A 55 4.08 4.48 -2.89
N ARG A 56 4.86 5.26 -3.64
CA ARG A 56 6.32 5.11 -3.68
C ARG A 56 6.98 5.47 -2.35
N PHE A 57 6.47 6.51 -1.68
CA PHE A 57 6.92 6.84 -0.33
C PHE A 57 6.59 5.71 0.67
N LEU A 58 5.38 5.15 0.62
CA LEU A 58 5.00 3.98 1.42
C LEU A 58 5.90 2.77 1.13
N ALA A 59 6.21 2.52 -0.15
CA ALA A 59 7.05 1.40 -0.55
C ALA A 59 8.50 1.53 -0.04
N ARG A 60 9.09 2.73 -0.12
CA ARG A 60 10.41 3.02 0.48
C ARG A 60 10.45 2.80 2.00
N ARG A 61 9.29 2.81 2.66
CA ARG A 61 9.14 2.56 4.09
C ARG A 61 8.74 1.12 4.43
N GLY A 62 8.64 0.24 3.43
CA GLY A 62 8.24 -1.16 3.62
C GLY A 62 6.76 -1.37 3.94
N LEU A 63 5.92 -0.34 3.76
CA LEU A 63 4.47 -0.41 4.02
C LEU A 63 3.66 -0.78 2.77
N ALA A 64 4.28 -0.74 1.61
CA ALA A 64 3.72 -1.20 0.35
C ALA A 64 4.84 -1.86 -0.47
N GLU A 65 4.48 -2.64 -1.48
CA GLU A 65 5.45 -3.21 -2.41
C GLU A 65 4.99 -3.05 -3.85
N TYR A 66 5.95 -2.93 -4.75
CA TYR A 66 5.71 -2.76 -6.18
C TYR A 66 5.86 -4.09 -6.91
N GLY A 67 4.88 -4.44 -7.73
CA GLY A 67 4.88 -5.62 -8.58
C GLY A 67 4.88 -5.22 -10.06
N LYS A 68 5.62 -5.96 -10.89
CA LYS A 68 5.68 -5.81 -12.35
C LYS A 68 5.53 -7.17 -13.01
N GLY A 69 5.03 -7.18 -14.25
CA GLY A 69 4.74 -8.43 -14.96
C GLY A 69 3.67 -9.25 -14.25
N LEU A 70 2.67 -8.56 -13.69
CA LEU A 70 1.58 -9.17 -12.95
C LEU A 70 0.61 -9.85 -13.93
N TRP A 71 0.00 -10.92 -13.44
CA TRP A 71 -1.00 -11.70 -14.14
C TRP A 71 -2.24 -11.85 -13.26
N THR A 72 -3.41 -11.91 -13.87
CA THR A 72 -4.64 -12.28 -13.18
C THR A 72 -4.65 -13.79 -12.90
N ARG A 73 -5.59 -14.24 -12.05
CA ARG A 73 -5.78 -15.67 -11.79
C ARG A 73 -6.19 -16.44 -13.05
N ASP A 74 -6.82 -15.77 -14.00
CA ASP A 74 -7.27 -16.35 -15.26
C ASP A 74 -6.14 -16.43 -16.32
N GLY A 75 -4.92 -16.01 -15.97
CA GLY A 75 -3.78 -16.02 -16.88
C GLY A 75 -3.74 -14.84 -17.84
N GLU A 76 -4.44 -13.75 -17.53
CA GLU A 76 -4.40 -12.52 -18.34
C GLU A 76 -3.32 -11.55 -17.82
N PRO A 77 -2.60 -10.83 -18.70
CA PRO A 77 -1.65 -9.81 -18.27
C PRO A 77 -2.34 -8.67 -17.50
N ALA A 78 -1.92 -8.45 -16.26
CA ALA A 78 -2.38 -7.36 -15.37
C ALA A 78 -1.38 -6.19 -15.26
N GLY A 79 -0.19 -6.34 -15.84
CA GLY A 79 0.80 -5.26 -15.96
C GLY A 79 1.59 -5.01 -14.67
N SER A 80 1.31 -3.92 -13.96
CA SER A 80 2.04 -3.53 -12.75
C SER A 80 1.16 -2.82 -11.72
N GLY A 81 1.52 -2.93 -10.45
CA GLY A 81 0.69 -2.44 -9.36
C GLY A 81 1.43 -2.36 -8.04
N TYR A 82 0.70 -1.95 -7.00
CA TYR A 82 1.19 -1.91 -5.63
C TYR A 82 0.24 -2.72 -4.75
N ARG A 83 0.79 -3.47 -3.79
CA ARG A 83 0.01 -4.12 -2.73
C ARG A 83 0.45 -3.61 -1.36
N CYS A 84 -0.43 -3.76 -0.39
CA CYS A 84 -0.09 -3.51 1.01
C CYS A 84 0.79 -4.65 1.53
N THR A 85 1.80 -4.34 2.34
CA THR A 85 2.56 -5.37 3.07
C THR A 85 1.86 -5.69 4.39
N ARG A 86 2.24 -6.79 5.03
CA ARG A 86 1.75 -7.11 6.39
C ARG A 86 2.05 -5.99 7.39
N ALA A 87 3.22 -5.36 7.28
CA ALA A 87 3.58 -4.18 8.06
C ALA A 87 2.71 -2.95 7.72
N GLY A 88 2.38 -2.77 6.44
CA GLY A 88 1.43 -1.75 5.98
C GLY A 88 0.04 -1.93 6.58
N LEU A 89 -0.48 -3.17 6.57
CA LEU A 89 -1.79 -3.49 7.13
C LEU A 89 -1.83 -3.21 8.65
N ALA A 90 -0.82 -3.67 9.38
CA ALA A 90 -0.71 -3.40 10.82
C ALA A 90 -0.66 -1.88 11.10
N ALA A 91 0.13 -1.13 10.33
CA ALA A 91 0.17 0.33 10.45
C ALA A 91 -1.17 1.00 10.12
N ALA A 92 -1.91 0.50 9.12
CA ALA A 92 -3.23 1.01 8.77
C ALA A 92 -4.24 0.83 9.91
N GLN A 93 -4.21 -0.34 10.56
CA GLN A 93 -5.05 -0.68 11.71
C GLN A 93 -4.71 0.17 12.94
N GLU A 94 -3.42 0.32 13.27
CA GLU A 94 -2.95 1.13 14.39
C GLU A 94 -3.33 2.61 14.23
N LEU A 95 -3.27 3.13 13.00
CA LEU A 95 -3.56 4.53 12.69
C LEU A 95 -5.05 4.81 12.45
N GLY A 96 -5.92 3.82 12.59
CA GLY A 96 -7.37 3.97 12.37
C GLY A 96 -7.72 4.43 10.96
N CYS A 97 -6.98 3.95 9.94
CA CYS A 97 -7.18 4.33 8.54
C CYS A 97 -8.45 3.68 7.95
N GLY A 98 -9.64 4.03 8.46
CA GLY A 98 -10.96 3.77 7.84
C GLY A 98 -11.11 2.40 7.16
N LEU A 99 -10.66 1.33 7.83
CA LEU A 99 -10.81 -0.04 7.37
C LEU A 99 -12.24 -0.52 7.59
#